data_AF-A0A6J5GXX4-F1
#
_entry.id   AF-A0A6J5GXX4-F1
#
_cell.length_a   1.000
_cell.length_b   1.000
_cell.length_c   1.000
_cell.angle_alpha   90.00
_cell.angle_beta   90.00
_cell.angle_gamma   90.00
#
_symmetry.space_group_name_H-M   'P 1'
#
loop_
_entity.id
_entity.type
_entity.pdbx_description
1 polymer ?
#
loop_
_entity_poly.entity_id
_entity_poly.type
_entity_poly.pdbx_seq_one_letter_code
_entity_poly.pdbx_strand_id
1 'polypeptide(L)'
;MNFVDTILIRLADPAARGGVFDSDSLAQIASTAYDTSAMPIQGPYSAVFDDIQLGLAVPRVATLEGYWGRSTTGERTDSQFVFSGLGESSIRVDAFWRGSIIARSTPPTGHVSATRGTIVDAGQIDAEIVAALGALPADPTALENERRTRLLTHLRAAFAQPDLMTGALLDQWLHDNGASSVGDLITNLRGVLHAYPLQITFSPPNDVPSLPEPLPIGTALLIRDVGFSVGDLLTESRIVRQQLGQMGLTRAVDPSLPILEPLPITWIVPAAAFDDSGWPGAAAGMAADAARTARRTAAAGWLVLQGIGLAVV
;
A
#
# COMPACT_ATOMS: atom_id res chain seq x y z
N MET A 1 -25.30 -4.42 -31.55
CA MET A 1 -24.22 -5.05 -30.76
C MET A 1 -23.87 -4.06 -29.66
N ASN A 2 -23.96 -4.47 -28.40
CA ASN A 2 -23.71 -3.55 -27.27
C ASN A 2 -22.19 -3.45 -26.99
N PHE A 3 -21.77 -2.50 -26.16
CA PHE A 3 -20.36 -2.27 -25.83
C PHE A 3 -19.70 -3.53 -25.25
N VAL A 4 -20.38 -4.18 -24.30
CA VAL A 4 -19.87 -5.37 -23.60
C VAL A 4 -19.55 -6.52 -24.56
N ASP A 5 -20.47 -6.86 -25.46
CA ASP A 5 -20.29 -7.92 -26.45
C ASP A 5 -19.13 -7.60 -27.39
N THR A 6 -18.94 -6.33 -27.73
CA THR A 6 -17.85 -5.86 -28.60
C THR A 6 -16.49 -6.08 -27.95
N ILE A 7 -16.35 -5.71 -26.68
CA ILE A 7 -15.09 -5.94 -25.95
C ILE A 7 -14.85 -7.44 -25.75
N LEU A 8 -15.88 -8.22 -25.39
CA LEU A 8 -15.74 -9.67 -25.22
C LEU A 8 -15.27 -10.36 -26.52
N ILE A 9 -15.81 -9.96 -27.67
CA ILE A 9 -15.38 -10.48 -28.98
C ILE A 9 -13.93 -10.08 -29.28
N ARG A 10 -13.54 -8.83 -29.00
CA ARG A 10 -12.15 -8.37 -29.18
C ARG A 10 -11.18 -9.09 -28.26
N LEU A 11 -11.57 -9.39 -27.02
CA LEU A 11 -10.76 -10.16 -26.07
C LEU A 11 -10.62 -11.63 -26.49
N ALA A 12 -11.68 -12.21 -27.09
CA ALA A 12 -11.65 -13.56 -27.62
C ALA A 12 -10.63 -13.71 -28.75
N ASP A 13 -10.51 -12.71 -29.63
CA ASP A 13 -9.59 -12.72 -30.77
C ASP A 13 -8.14 -12.39 -30.36
N PRO A 14 -7.17 -13.32 -30.52
CA PRO A 14 -5.75 -13.08 -30.26
C PRO A 14 -5.16 -11.87 -31.00
N ALA A 15 -5.64 -11.57 -32.21
CA ALA A 15 -5.12 -10.46 -33.01
C ALA A 15 -5.65 -9.10 -32.55
N ALA A 16 -6.86 -9.07 -31.96
CA ALA A 16 -7.53 -7.83 -31.57
C ALA A 16 -7.37 -7.48 -30.08
N ARG A 17 -7.14 -8.47 -29.20
CA ARG A 17 -7.16 -8.28 -27.74
C ARG A 17 -6.13 -7.29 -27.23
N GLY A 18 -4.96 -7.22 -27.86
CA GLY A 18 -3.93 -6.24 -27.51
C GLY A 18 -4.41 -4.80 -27.68
N GLY A 19 -5.29 -4.55 -28.65
CA GLY A 19 -5.87 -3.22 -28.90
C GLY A 19 -6.98 -2.80 -27.94
N VAL A 20 -7.36 -3.64 -26.97
CA VAL A 20 -8.32 -3.27 -25.91
C VAL A 20 -7.62 -2.44 -24.83
N PHE A 21 -6.31 -2.59 -24.67
CA PHE A 21 -5.52 -1.88 -23.65
C PHE A 21 -4.53 -0.94 -24.32
N ASP A 22 -4.74 0.36 -24.17
CA ASP A 22 -3.76 1.38 -24.57
C ASP A 22 -2.59 1.45 -23.55
N SER A 23 -1.56 2.20 -23.90
CA SER A 23 -0.37 2.37 -23.04
C SER A 23 -0.72 2.94 -21.66
N ASP A 24 -1.68 3.85 -21.58
CA ASP A 24 -2.09 4.49 -20.31
C ASP A 24 -2.85 3.50 -19.41
N SER A 25 -3.70 2.67 -20.00
CA SER A 25 -4.43 1.61 -19.32
C SER A 25 -3.45 0.57 -18.76
N LEU A 26 -2.45 0.17 -19.54
CA LEU A 26 -1.43 -0.77 -19.07
C LEU A 26 -0.54 -0.18 -17.97
N ALA A 27 -0.17 1.10 -18.08
CA ALA A 27 0.55 1.80 -17.03
C ALA A 27 -0.27 1.82 -15.72
N GLN A 28 -1.58 2.05 -15.81
CA GLN A 28 -2.46 2.08 -14.66
C GLN A 28 -2.70 0.69 -14.05
N ILE A 29 -2.85 -0.35 -14.88
CA ILE A 29 -2.96 -1.73 -14.38
C ILE A 29 -1.66 -2.12 -13.67
N ALA A 30 -0.49 -1.74 -14.20
CA ALA A 30 0.80 -1.97 -13.57
C ALA A 30 0.91 -1.24 -12.22
N SER A 31 0.53 0.04 -12.13
CA SER A 31 0.55 0.79 -10.86
C SER A 31 -0.48 0.31 -9.84
N THR A 32 -1.52 -0.39 -10.29
CA THR A 32 -2.46 -1.07 -9.40
C THR A 32 -1.85 -2.35 -8.83
N ALA A 33 -1.15 -3.13 -9.65
CA ALA A 33 -0.60 -4.43 -9.28
C ALA A 33 0.70 -4.33 -8.44
N TYR A 34 1.50 -3.28 -8.65
CA TYR A 34 2.83 -3.14 -8.07
C TYR A 34 2.99 -1.82 -7.34
N ASP A 35 3.85 -1.82 -6.31
CA ASP A 35 4.26 -0.59 -5.65
C ASP A 35 5.27 0.16 -6.52
N THR A 36 4.76 1.09 -7.33
CA THR A 36 5.58 1.91 -8.23
C THR A 36 6.46 2.93 -7.51
N SER A 37 6.25 3.14 -6.20
CA SER A 37 7.13 3.98 -5.39
C SER A 37 8.40 3.23 -4.99
N ALA A 38 8.29 1.93 -4.71
CA ALA A 38 9.41 1.06 -4.42
C ALA A 38 10.13 0.56 -5.68
N MET A 39 9.37 0.31 -6.76
CA MET A 39 9.88 -0.14 -8.05
C MET A 39 9.27 0.72 -9.16
N PRO A 40 9.91 1.82 -9.59
CA PRO A 40 9.41 2.63 -10.69
C PRO A 40 9.20 1.77 -11.95
N ILE A 41 8.00 1.83 -12.51
CA ILE A 41 7.64 1.14 -13.75
C ILE A 41 7.46 2.18 -14.85
N GLN A 42 8.08 1.97 -16.00
CA GLN A 42 8.05 2.88 -17.14
C GLN A 42 7.80 2.12 -18.44
N GLY A 43 7.28 2.86 -19.43
CA GLY A 43 7.07 2.32 -20.77
C GLY A 43 8.38 2.01 -21.52
N PRO A 44 8.28 1.36 -22.69
CA PRO A 44 7.05 1.07 -23.42
C PRO A 44 6.22 -0.02 -22.74
N TYR A 45 4.89 0.14 -22.77
CA TYR A 45 3.95 -0.84 -22.21
C TYR A 45 3.38 -1.71 -23.32
N SER A 46 3.35 -3.03 -23.09
CA SER A 46 2.60 -3.95 -23.95
C SER A 46 2.04 -5.12 -23.14
N ALA A 47 0.93 -5.69 -23.59
CA ALA A 47 0.26 -6.80 -22.92
C ALA A 47 0.64 -8.15 -23.54
N VAL A 48 0.99 -9.11 -22.69
CA VAL A 48 1.12 -10.52 -23.04
C VAL A 48 0.00 -11.30 -22.36
N PHE A 49 -0.70 -12.11 -23.14
CA PHE A 49 -1.84 -12.91 -22.68
C PHE A 49 -1.46 -14.39 -22.70
N ASP A 50 -1.11 -14.93 -21.53
CA ASP A 50 -0.79 -16.36 -21.40
C ASP A 50 -2.07 -17.19 -21.35
N ASP A 51 -3.07 -16.72 -20.58
CA ASP A 51 -4.40 -17.31 -20.49
C ASP A 51 -5.46 -16.21 -20.39
N ILE A 52 -6.56 -16.38 -21.12
CA ILE A 52 -7.74 -15.52 -21.02
C ILE A 52 -9.00 -16.38 -20.94
N GLN A 53 -9.73 -16.24 -19.84
CA GLN A 53 -10.94 -17.01 -19.57
C GLN A 53 -12.14 -16.07 -19.64
N LEU A 54 -13.02 -16.26 -20.62
CA LEU A 54 -14.22 -15.42 -20.80
C LEU A 54 -15.38 -15.99 -19.99
N GLY A 55 -16.19 -15.11 -19.40
CA GLY A 55 -17.45 -15.46 -18.73
C GLY A 55 -17.25 -16.38 -17.51
N LEU A 56 -16.23 -16.11 -16.70
CA LEU A 56 -15.93 -16.89 -15.51
C LEU A 56 -17.05 -16.72 -14.48
N ALA A 57 -17.75 -17.84 -14.20
CA ALA A 57 -18.76 -17.90 -13.15
C ALA A 57 -18.10 -18.26 -11.83
N VAL A 58 -18.06 -17.31 -10.90
CA VAL A 58 -17.46 -17.49 -9.59
C VAL A 58 -18.55 -17.91 -8.60
N PRO A 59 -18.48 -19.13 -8.03
CA PRO A 59 -19.45 -19.55 -7.03
C PRO A 59 -19.32 -18.65 -5.80
N ARG A 60 -20.44 -18.21 -5.22
CA ARG A 60 -20.40 -17.53 -3.91
C ARG A 60 -20.01 -18.54 -2.85
N VAL A 61 -18.85 -18.34 -2.23
CA VAL A 61 -18.46 -19.08 -1.04
C VAL A 61 -19.33 -18.60 0.12
N ALA A 62 -20.05 -19.54 0.72
CA ALA A 62 -20.81 -19.31 1.94
C ALA A 62 -19.97 -19.67 3.16
N THR A 63 -20.12 -18.88 4.22
CA THR A 63 -19.45 -19.12 5.49
C THR A 63 -20.45 -19.71 6.48
N LEU A 64 -20.08 -20.86 7.04
CA LEU A 64 -20.77 -21.49 8.16
C LEU A 64 -19.95 -21.24 9.43
N GLU A 65 -20.46 -20.39 10.32
CA GLU A 65 -19.89 -20.18 11.65
C GLU A 65 -20.71 -20.95 12.67
N GLY A 66 -20.04 -21.71 13.53
CA GLY A 66 -20.70 -22.54 14.54
C GLY A 66 -20.10 -22.31 15.92
N TYR A 67 -20.96 -22.15 16.91
CA TYR A 67 -20.60 -22.28 18.32
C TYR A 67 -21.18 -23.57 18.87
N TRP A 68 -20.34 -24.34 19.56
CA TRP A 68 -20.73 -25.56 20.25
C TRP A 68 -20.33 -25.43 21.72
N GLY A 69 -21.31 -25.49 22.61
CA GLY A 69 -21.07 -25.32 24.04
C GLY A 69 -22.04 -26.12 24.90
N ARG A 70 -21.65 -26.35 26.16
CA ARG A 70 -22.58 -26.83 27.18
C ARG A 70 -23.47 -25.69 27.63
N SER A 71 -24.77 -25.93 27.65
CA SER A 71 -25.77 -24.98 28.15
C SER A 71 -25.53 -24.70 29.63
N THR A 72 -25.68 -23.45 30.07
CA THR A 72 -25.38 -23.04 31.46
C THR A 72 -26.36 -23.62 32.50
N THR A 73 -27.43 -24.28 32.08
CA THR A 73 -28.52 -24.76 32.95
C THR A 73 -28.82 -26.26 32.85
N GLY A 74 -27.96 -27.10 32.25
CA GLY A 74 -28.13 -28.56 32.28
C GLY A 74 -27.11 -29.37 31.46
N GLU A 75 -27.22 -30.71 31.47
CA GLU A 75 -26.41 -31.66 30.67
C GLU A 75 -26.64 -31.55 29.14
N ARG A 76 -27.31 -30.50 28.68
CA ARG A 76 -27.64 -30.30 27.28
C ARG A 76 -26.51 -29.55 26.57
N THR A 77 -26.12 -30.07 25.43
CA THR A 77 -25.22 -29.42 24.50
C THR A 77 -26.05 -28.60 23.52
N ASP A 78 -25.75 -27.31 23.44
CA ASP A 78 -26.39 -26.41 22.48
C ASP A 78 -25.39 -26.08 21.37
N SER A 79 -25.87 -26.13 20.13
CA SER A 79 -25.11 -25.75 18.94
C SER A 79 -25.86 -24.66 18.19
N GLN A 80 -25.19 -23.52 17.98
CA GLN A 80 -25.71 -22.44 17.16
C GLN A 80 -24.86 -22.32 15.90
N PHE A 81 -25.51 -22.39 14.74
CA PHE A 81 -24.86 -22.20 13.45
C PHE A 81 -25.46 -20.97 12.77
N VAL A 82 -24.60 -20.06 12.31
CA VAL A 82 -24.96 -18.94 11.45
C VAL A 82 -24.43 -19.26 10.06
N PHE A 83 -25.37 -19.43 9.13
CA PHE A 83 -25.04 -19.59 7.72
C PHE A 83 -25.18 -18.23 7.04
N SER A 84 -24.10 -17.75 6.43
CA SER A 84 -24.08 -16.47 5.71
C SER A 84 -23.61 -16.69 4.26
N GLY A 85 -24.21 -15.97 3.31
CA GLY A 85 -23.87 -16.07 1.88
C GLY A 85 -24.73 -17.03 1.03
N LEU A 86 -25.90 -17.49 1.52
CA LEU A 86 -26.89 -18.16 0.66
C LEU A 86 -27.56 -17.14 -0.27
N GLY A 87 -27.47 -17.38 -1.57
CA GLY A 87 -28.20 -16.64 -2.59
C GLY A 87 -28.00 -17.27 -3.96
N GLU A 88 -29.02 -17.20 -4.81
CA GLU A 88 -28.96 -17.64 -6.21
C GLU A 88 -28.30 -16.55 -7.06
N SER A 89 -26.98 -16.60 -7.19
CA SER A 89 -26.25 -16.17 -8.39
C SER A 89 -24.75 -16.32 -8.16
N SER A 90 -24.09 -17.11 -9.02
CA SER A 90 -22.66 -16.97 -9.26
C SER A 90 -22.36 -15.53 -9.65
N ILE A 91 -21.25 -14.99 -9.15
CA ILE A 91 -20.80 -13.67 -9.59
C ILE A 91 -20.16 -13.86 -10.96
N ARG A 92 -20.65 -13.12 -11.94
CA ARG A 92 -20.13 -13.19 -13.31
C ARG A 92 -18.97 -12.24 -13.45
N VAL A 93 -17.79 -12.79 -13.71
CA VAL A 93 -16.63 -12.04 -14.17
C VAL A 93 -16.62 -12.10 -15.69
N ASP A 94 -16.54 -10.95 -16.37
CA ASP A 94 -16.66 -10.91 -17.83
C ASP A 94 -15.48 -11.60 -18.50
N ALA A 95 -14.27 -11.40 -17.97
CA ALA A 95 -13.10 -12.18 -18.34
C ALA A 95 -12.04 -12.18 -17.22
N PHE A 96 -11.16 -13.19 -17.21
CA PHE A 96 -9.97 -13.22 -16.36
C PHE A 96 -8.73 -13.30 -17.24
N TRP A 97 -7.80 -12.37 -17.06
CA TRP A 97 -6.54 -12.33 -17.80
C TRP A 97 -5.40 -12.72 -16.86
N ARG A 98 -4.70 -13.81 -17.20
CA ARG A 98 -3.39 -14.16 -16.65
C ARG A 98 -2.33 -13.96 -17.74
N GLY A 99 -1.27 -13.25 -17.41
CA GLY A 99 -0.23 -12.94 -18.37
C GLY A 99 0.83 -12.03 -17.79
N SER A 100 1.34 -11.12 -18.62
CA SER A 100 2.34 -10.14 -18.20
C SER A 100 2.13 -8.79 -18.86
N ILE A 101 2.57 -7.74 -18.19
CA ILE A 101 2.78 -6.42 -18.79
C ILE A 101 4.27 -6.30 -19.06
N ILE A 102 4.67 -6.13 -20.33
CA ILE A 102 6.05 -5.79 -20.66
C ILE A 102 6.24 -4.31 -20.33
N ALA A 103 7.18 -4.02 -19.43
CA ALA A 103 7.55 -2.68 -19.03
C ALA A 103 9.00 -2.66 -18.56
N ARG A 104 9.56 -1.48 -18.35
CA ARG A 104 10.85 -1.29 -17.68
C ARG A 104 10.61 -1.13 -16.20
N SER A 105 11.23 -1.95 -15.36
CA SER A 105 11.19 -1.79 -13.91
C SER A 105 12.59 -1.49 -13.38
N THR A 106 12.71 -0.57 -12.42
CA THR A 106 13.97 -0.39 -11.70
C THR A 106 13.80 -1.01 -10.32
N PRO A 107 14.30 -2.24 -10.08
CA PRO A 107 14.13 -2.89 -8.80
C PRO A 107 14.79 -2.06 -7.69
N PRO A 108 14.25 -2.09 -6.46
CA PRO A 108 14.87 -1.43 -5.32
C PRO A 108 16.15 -2.18 -4.93
N THR A 109 17.26 -1.87 -5.59
CA THR A 109 18.59 -2.43 -5.26
C THR A 109 19.30 -1.64 -4.16
N GLY A 110 18.60 -0.66 -3.56
CA GLY A 110 19.09 0.11 -2.42
C GLY A 110 19.32 -0.81 -1.23
N HIS A 111 20.58 -1.04 -0.87
CA HIS A 111 20.94 -1.77 0.34
C HIS A 111 21.48 -0.80 1.39
N VAL A 112 21.45 -1.20 2.66
CA VAL A 112 22.13 -0.46 3.71
C VAL A 112 23.63 -0.55 3.45
N SER A 113 24.25 0.57 3.09
CA SER A 113 25.67 0.68 2.75
C SER A 113 26.53 0.98 3.98
N ALA A 114 25.96 1.62 4.99
CA ALA A 114 26.62 1.86 6.26
C ALA A 114 25.61 2.00 7.40
N THR A 115 25.97 1.43 8.54
CA THR A 115 25.34 1.71 9.83
C THR A 115 26.38 2.35 10.75
N ARG A 116 26.07 3.53 11.29
CA ARG A 116 26.88 4.15 12.34
C ARG A 116 25.99 4.37 13.55
N GLY A 117 26.44 3.94 14.71
CA GLY A 117 25.78 4.28 15.97
C GLY A 117 26.81 4.60 17.03
N THR A 118 26.49 5.61 17.83
CA THR A 118 27.32 6.07 18.95
C THR A 118 26.50 5.91 20.22
N ILE A 119 27.06 5.24 21.22
CA ILE A 119 26.42 5.16 22.53
C ILE A 119 26.48 6.55 23.17
N VAL A 120 25.33 7.06 23.59
CA VAL A 120 25.22 8.28 24.39
C VAL A 120 25.01 7.87 25.84
N ASP A 121 26.04 8.08 26.67
CA ASP A 121 26.02 7.76 28.10
C ASP A 121 25.54 8.96 28.92
N ALA A 122 24.34 8.84 29.50
CA ALA A 122 23.80 9.85 30.40
C ALA A 122 24.55 9.92 31.75
N GLY A 123 25.29 8.87 32.11
CA GLY A 123 25.94 8.71 33.40
C GLY A 123 27.12 9.65 33.67
N GLN A 124 27.60 10.41 32.66
CA GLN A 124 28.65 11.42 32.83
C GLN A 124 28.12 12.84 32.99
N ILE A 125 26.82 13.07 32.75
CA ILE A 125 26.22 14.41 32.69
C ILE A 125 26.43 15.19 34.00
N ASP A 126 26.29 14.55 35.16
CA ASP A 126 26.52 15.22 36.45
C ASP A 126 27.97 15.67 36.62
N ALA A 127 28.94 14.88 36.17
CA ALA A 127 30.35 15.25 36.20
C ALA A 127 30.63 16.43 35.26
N GLU A 128 29.98 16.46 34.09
CA GLU A 128 30.07 17.59 33.16
C GLU A 128 29.46 18.87 33.74
N ILE A 129 28.33 18.77 34.47
CA ILE A 129 27.71 19.90 35.15
C ILE A 129 28.66 20.46 36.21
N VAL A 130 29.23 19.61 37.07
CA VAL A 130 30.22 20.01 38.07
C VAL A 130 31.44 20.65 37.42
N ALA A 131 31.96 20.09 36.34
CA ALA A 131 33.10 20.65 35.62
C ALA A 131 32.83 22.05 35.06
N ALA A 132 31.59 22.33 34.63
CA ALA A 132 31.21 23.62 34.05
C ALA A 132 30.79 24.67 35.09
N LEU A 133 30.08 24.26 36.14
CA LEU A 133 29.46 25.14 37.12
C LEU A 133 30.15 25.15 38.49
N GLY A 134 31.15 24.28 38.70
CA GLY A 134 31.88 24.11 39.95
C GLY A 134 31.17 23.23 40.99
N ALA A 135 29.84 23.10 40.90
CA ALA A 135 29.02 22.21 41.72
C ALA A 135 27.70 21.87 40.99
N LEU A 136 26.97 20.87 41.49
CA LEU A 136 25.60 20.63 41.03
C LEU A 136 24.67 21.74 41.55
N PRO A 137 23.74 22.27 40.71
CA PRO A 137 22.72 23.21 41.16
C PRO A 137 21.95 22.67 42.38
N ALA A 138 21.82 23.49 43.41
CA ALA A 138 21.10 23.13 44.64
C ALA A 138 19.56 23.13 44.44
N ASP A 139 19.06 23.89 43.47
CA ASP A 139 17.67 23.83 43.05
C ASP A 139 17.44 22.58 42.15
N PRO A 140 16.57 21.65 42.55
CA PRO A 140 16.30 20.43 41.78
C PRO A 140 15.72 20.72 40.38
N THR A 141 14.99 21.81 40.20
CA THR A 141 14.44 22.18 38.89
C THR A 141 15.55 22.65 37.95
N ALA A 142 16.44 23.51 38.46
CA ALA A 142 17.62 23.95 37.73
C ALA A 142 18.55 22.79 37.35
N LEU A 143 18.75 21.84 38.28
CA LEU A 143 19.57 20.65 38.03
C LEU A 143 18.97 19.77 36.91
N GLU A 144 17.66 19.52 36.94
CA GLU A 144 17.00 18.73 35.90
C GLU A 144 17.06 19.40 34.52
N ASN A 145 16.88 20.72 34.47
CA ASN A 145 17.00 21.49 33.23
C ASN A 145 18.42 21.42 32.64
N GLU A 146 19.46 21.49 33.47
CA GLU A 146 20.85 21.31 33.03
C GLU A 146 21.10 19.90 32.49
N ARG A 147 20.64 18.86 33.21
CA ARG A 147 20.76 17.46 32.78
C ARG A 147 20.08 17.23 31.44
N ARG A 148 18.85 17.71 31.30
CA ARG A 148 18.07 17.66 30.06
C ARG A 148 18.78 18.35 28.91
N THR A 149 19.27 19.56 29.13
CA THR A 149 19.95 20.35 28.10
C THR A 149 21.19 19.63 27.57
N ARG A 150 21.98 19.03 28.46
CA ARG A 150 23.19 18.29 28.08
C ARG A 150 22.87 16.99 27.38
N LEU A 151 21.94 16.18 27.89
CA LEU A 151 21.53 14.95 27.21
C LEU A 151 21.01 15.23 25.80
N LEU A 152 20.17 16.26 25.64
CA LEU A 152 19.66 16.66 24.33
C LEU A 152 20.80 17.10 23.40
N THR A 153 21.80 17.82 23.92
CA THR A 153 22.99 18.23 23.17
C THR A 153 23.80 17.02 22.69
N HIS A 154 24.05 16.05 23.58
CA HIS A 154 24.75 14.81 23.24
C HIS A 154 24.01 13.98 22.20
N LEU A 155 22.68 13.85 22.35
CA LEU A 155 21.85 13.17 21.36
C LEU A 155 21.92 13.90 20.01
N ARG A 156 21.71 15.22 19.98
CA ARG A 156 21.82 16.00 18.74
C ARG A 156 23.16 15.84 18.04
N ALA A 157 24.26 15.82 18.80
CA ALA A 157 25.60 15.60 18.24
C ALA A 157 25.78 14.20 17.64
N ALA A 158 25.02 13.20 18.13
CA ALA A 158 25.09 11.83 17.65
C ALA A 158 24.13 11.52 16.49
N PHE A 159 23.12 12.36 16.23
CA PHE A 159 22.19 12.22 15.11
C PHE A 159 22.67 12.97 13.86
N ALA A 160 22.46 12.39 12.68
CA ALA A 160 22.73 13.06 11.40
C ALA A 160 21.75 14.21 11.09
N GLN A 161 20.56 14.17 11.69
CA GLN A 161 19.53 15.20 11.60
C GLN A 161 19.22 15.73 13.01
N PRO A 162 20.07 16.62 13.55
CA PRO A 162 19.96 17.08 14.94
C PRO A 162 18.62 17.77 15.24
N ASP A 163 18.02 18.42 14.25
CA ASP A 163 16.77 19.16 14.42
C ASP A 163 15.56 18.26 14.72
N LEU A 164 15.61 16.98 14.32
CA LEU A 164 14.57 16.01 14.67
C LEU A 164 14.62 15.61 16.15
N MET A 165 15.77 15.75 16.80
CA MET A 165 15.90 15.49 18.23
C MET A 165 15.41 16.69 19.04
N THR A 166 14.12 16.65 19.36
CA THR A 166 13.41 17.69 20.14
C THR A 166 13.28 17.29 21.60
N GLY A 167 13.01 18.27 22.47
CA GLY A 167 12.71 17.99 23.88
C GLY A 167 11.50 17.07 24.05
N ALA A 168 10.46 17.24 23.22
CA ALA A 168 9.27 16.38 23.26
C ALA A 168 9.59 14.93 22.86
N LEU A 169 10.48 14.73 21.87
CA LEU A 169 10.93 13.38 21.50
C LEU A 169 11.75 12.74 22.61
N LEU A 170 12.60 13.52 23.29
CA LEU A 170 13.33 13.05 24.47
C LEU A 170 12.38 12.65 25.61
N ASP A 171 11.33 13.43 25.87
CA ASP A 171 10.32 13.11 26.89
C ASP A 171 9.58 11.82 26.57
N GLN A 172 9.17 11.66 25.31
CA GLN A 172 8.54 10.42 24.85
C GLN A 172 9.48 9.23 25.02
N TRP A 173 10.75 9.36 24.63
CA TRP A 173 11.73 8.30 24.79
C TRP A 173 11.96 7.94 26.26
N LEU A 174 12.06 8.92 27.16
CA LEU A 174 12.17 8.65 28.60
C LEU A 174 10.95 7.87 29.10
N HIS A 175 9.76 8.32 28.75
CA HIS A 175 8.49 7.68 29.14
C HIS A 175 8.40 6.23 28.66
N ASP A 176 8.70 5.99 27.37
CA ASP A 176 8.66 4.65 26.76
C ASP A 176 9.67 3.68 27.40
N ASN A 177 10.74 4.21 27.98
CA ASN A 177 11.78 3.45 28.68
C ASN A 177 11.61 3.46 30.21
N GLY A 178 10.46 3.91 30.71
CA GLY A 178 10.12 3.88 32.13
C GLY A 178 10.85 4.90 33.00
N ALA A 179 11.50 5.89 32.39
CA ALA A 179 12.11 7.01 33.09
C ALA A 179 11.14 8.20 33.16
N SER A 180 10.92 8.73 34.35
CA SER A 180 10.09 9.93 34.56
C SER A 180 10.84 11.24 34.28
N SER A 181 12.18 11.21 34.28
CA SER A 181 13.06 12.36 34.01
C SER A 181 14.48 11.91 33.62
N VAL A 182 15.34 12.84 33.23
CA VAL A 182 16.77 12.55 32.98
C VAL A 182 17.48 12.24 34.30
N GLY A 183 17.13 12.93 35.38
CA GLY A 183 17.61 12.59 36.72
C GLY A 183 17.24 11.16 37.13
N ASP A 184 16.03 10.71 36.82
CA ASP A 184 15.57 9.34 37.07
C ASP A 184 16.37 8.32 36.24
N LEU A 185 16.58 8.61 34.95
CA LEU A 185 17.45 7.81 34.08
C LEU A 185 18.87 7.66 34.64
N ILE A 186 19.49 8.75 35.09
CA ILE A 186 20.86 8.76 35.64
C ILE A 186 20.93 8.07 37.00
N THR A 187 19.88 8.12 37.81
CA THR A 187 19.92 7.62 39.20
C THR A 187 19.50 6.15 39.28
N ASN A 188 18.40 5.79 38.61
CA ASN A 188 17.74 4.50 38.78
C ASN A 188 18.00 3.54 37.62
N LEU A 189 18.38 4.05 36.45
CA LEU A 189 18.55 3.26 35.22
C LEU A 189 19.96 3.35 34.64
N ARG A 190 20.91 3.86 35.43
CA ARG A 190 22.32 4.01 35.05
C ARG A 190 22.93 2.68 34.63
N GLY A 191 23.53 2.64 33.45
CA GLY A 191 24.17 1.44 32.91
C GLY A 191 23.21 0.35 32.44
N VAL A 192 21.90 0.52 32.64
CA VAL A 192 20.86 -0.38 32.13
C VAL A 192 20.31 0.14 30.81
N LEU A 193 20.04 1.45 30.73
CA LEU A 193 19.54 2.10 29.52
C LEU A 193 20.59 3.03 28.94
N HIS A 194 20.86 2.84 27.65
CA HIS A 194 21.71 3.72 26.85
C HIS A 194 20.93 4.18 25.64
N ALA A 195 21.07 5.46 25.28
CA ALA A 195 20.59 5.90 23.99
C ALA A 195 21.60 5.50 22.91
N TYR A 196 21.14 4.75 21.91
CA TYR A 196 21.94 4.33 20.77
C TYR A 196 21.33 4.84 19.47
N PRO A 197 21.55 6.12 19.11
CA PRO A 197 21.18 6.64 17.80
C PRO A 197 21.82 5.81 16.70
N LEU A 198 20.98 5.25 15.83
CA LEU A 198 21.40 4.50 14.66
C LEU A 198 21.22 5.37 13.41
N GLN A 199 22.33 5.67 12.74
CA GLN A 199 22.34 6.27 11.41
C GLN A 199 22.47 5.16 10.38
N ILE A 200 21.49 5.09 9.48
CA ILE A 200 21.45 4.15 8.35
C ILE A 200 21.69 4.95 7.07
N THR A 201 22.66 4.52 6.27
CA THR A 201 22.92 5.07 4.93
C THR A 201 22.54 4.02 3.90
N PHE A 202 21.81 4.42 2.87
CA PHE A 202 21.43 3.55 1.75
C PHE A 202 22.40 3.76 0.58
N SER A 203 22.64 2.71 -0.20
CA SER A 203 23.34 2.82 -1.48
C SER A 203 22.52 3.68 -2.45
N PRO A 204 23.16 4.40 -3.40
CA PRO A 204 22.43 5.06 -4.46
C PRO A 204 21.62 4.04 -5.28
N PRO A 205 20.51 4.46 -5.92
CA PRO A 205 19.80 3.62 -6.88
C PRO A 205 20.75 3.18 -7.99
N ASN A 206 20.60 1.94 -8.47
CA ASN A 206 21.29 1.55 -9.69
C ASN A 206 20.61 2.25 -10.88
N ASP A 207 21.27 3.25 -11.46
CA ASP A 207 20.81 3.98 -12.65
C ASP A 207 21.02 3.18 -13.97
N VAL A 208 21.16 1.85 -13.89
CA VAL A 208 21.28 1.03 -15.10
C VAL A 208 19.92 1.04 -15.79
N PRO A 209 19.82 1.48 -17.06
CA PRO A 209 18.55 1.44 -17.79
C PRO A 209 18.09 0.00 -17.88
N SER A 210 16.97 -0.32 -17.25
CA SER A 210 16.39 -1.65 -17.31
C SER A 210 15.86 -1.93 -18.71
N LEU A 211 16.18 -3.12 -19.21
CA LEU A 211 15.56 -3.63 -20.43
C LEU A 211 14.08 -3.91 -20.15
N PRO A 212 13.18 -3.76 -21.13
CA PRO A 212 11.80 -4.16 -20.97
C PRO A 212 11.72 -5.64 -20.58
N GLU A 213 11.01 -5.93 -19.51
CA GLU A 213 10.85 -7.26 -18.94
C GLU A 213 9.36 -7.57 -18.69
N PRO A 214 8.98 -8.85 -18.67
CA PRO A 214 7.61 -9.24 -18.35
C PRO A 214 7.34 -9.10 -16.85
N LEU A 215 6.35 -8.29 -16.50
CA LEU A 215 5.81 -8.18 -15.14
C LEU A 215 4.53 -9.02 -15.03
N PRO A 216 4.54 -10.16 -14.31
CA PRO A 216 3.40 -11.07 -14.25
C PRO A 216 2.15 -10.46 -13.60
N ILE A 217 1.01 -10.60 -14.25
CA ILE A 217 -0.28 -10.12 -13.74
C ILE A 217 -1.37 -11.19 -13.83
N GLY A 218 -2.36 -11.03 -12.96
CA GLY A 218 -3.60 -11.76 -12.94
C GLY A 218 -4.69 -10.76 -12.59
N THR A 219 -5.58 -10.45 -13.52
CA THR A 219 -6.63 -9.43 -13.32
C THR A 219 -8.00 -9.95 -13.77
N ALA A 220 -9.02 -9.62 -12.98
CA ALA A 220 -10.41 -9.83 -13.38
C ALA A 220 -10.89 -8.60 -14.16
N LEU A 221 -11.46 -8.82 -15.34
CA LEU A 221 -11.99 -7.79 -16.22
C LEU A 221 -13.50 -7.66 -15.96
N LEU A 222 -13.93 -6.45 -15.59
CA LEU A 222 -15.34 -6.07 -15.50
C LEU A 222 -15.64 -5.06 -16.60
N ILE A 223 -16.51 -5.42 -17.54
CA ILE A 223 -16.82 -4.63 -18.72
C ILE A 223 -18.19 -3.98 -18.52
N ARG A 224 -18.24 -2.65 -18.48
CA ARG A 224 -19.50 -1.91 -18.25
C ARG A 224 -19.69 -0.86 -19.33
N ASP A 225 -20.92 -0.78 -19.84
CA ASP A 225 -21.34 0.30 -20.74
C ASP A 225 -21.72 1.55 -19.94
N VAL A 226 -22.00 2.67 -20.60
CA VAL A 226 -22.44 3.92 -19.95
C VAL A 226 -23.66 3.72 -19.04
N GLY A 227 -23.75 4.54 -17.98
CA GLY A 227 -24.88 4.52 -17.04
C GLY A 227 -24.75 3.53 -15.89
N PHE A 228 -23.57 2.94 -15.67
CA PHE A 228 -23.30 2.12 -14.49
C PHE A 228 -23.19 2.98 -13.22
N SER A 229 -23.53 2.38 -12.08
CA SER A 229 -23.30 2.95 -10.75
C SER A 229 -21.88 2.63 -10.29
N VAL A 230 -21.08 3.67 -10.01
CA VAL A 230 -19.72 3.50 -9.49
C VAL A 230 -19.72 2.77 -8.15
N GLY A 231 -20.67 3.08 -7.26
CA GLY A 231 -20.78 2.44 -5.94
C GLY A 231 -21.08 0.94 -6.04
N ASP A 232 -21.96 0.56 -6.97
CA ASP A 232 -22.27 -0.84 -7.20
C ASP A 232 -21.08 -1.57 -7.82
N LEU A 233 -20.38 -0.93 -8.76
CA LEU A 233 -19.21 -1.53 -9.41
C LEU A 233 -18.02 -1.68 -8.45
N LEU A 234 -17.82 -0.76 -7.51
CA LEU A 234 -16.84 -0.93 -6.42
C LEU A 234 -17.20 -2.11 -5.52
N THR A 235 -18.48 -2.22 -5.16
CA THR A 235 -18.98 -3.33 -4.33
C THR A 235 -18.77 -4.65 -5.05
N GLU A 236 -19.14 -4.72 -6.33
CA GLU A 236 -18.92 -5.87 -7.19
C GLU A 236 -17.43 -6.23 -7.28
N SER A 237 -16.56 -5.25 -7.51
CA SER A 237 -15.10 -5.45 -7.59
C SER A 237 -14.54 -6.07 -6.31
N ARG A 238 -14.97 -5.59 -5.14
CA ARG A 238 -14.55 -6.14 -3.86
C ARG A 238 -15.00 -7.58 -3.67
N ILE A 239 -16.25 -7.90 -4.02
CA ILE A 239 -16.77 -9.26 -3.89
C ILE A 239 -16.06 -10.20 -4.88
N VAL A 240 -15.88 -9.78 -6.13
CA VAL A 240 -15.14 -10.54 -7.15
C VAL A 240 -13.73 -10.86 -6.67
N ARG A 241 -13.00 -9.85 -6.18
CA ARG A 241 -11.63 -10.03 -5.68
C ARG A 241 -11.56 -11.05 -4.55
N GLN A 242 -12.44 -10.93 -3.56
CA GLN A 242 -12.50 -11.84 -2.42
C GLN A 242 -12.71 -13.30 -2.88
N GLN A 243 -13.65 -13.51 -3.81
CA GLN A 243 -14.03 -14.84 -4.24
C GLN A 243 -12.98 -15.49 -5.15
N LEU A 244 -12.40 -14.73 -6.08
CA LEU A 244 -11.31 -15.21 -6.93
C LEU A 244 -10.05 -15.54 -6.10
N GLY A 245 -9.75 -14.74 -5.07
CA GLY A 245 -8.69 -15.03 -4.12
C GLY A 245 -8.89 -16.37 -3.39
N GLN A 246 -10.13 -16.68 -2.99
CA GLN A 246 -10.47 -17.97 -2.38
C GLN A 246 -10.36 -19.16 -3.34
N MET A 247 -10.57 -18.93 -4.64
CA MET A 247 -10.36 -19.95 -5.69
C MET A 247 -8.88 -20.18 -6.03
N GLY A 248 -7.96 -19.40 -5.45
CA GLY A 248 -6.54 -19.45 -5.80
C GLY A 248 -6.24 -18.92 -7.21
N LEU A 249 -7.17 -18.15 -7.81
CA LEU A 249 -6.93 -17.48 -9.07
C LEU A 249 -6.09 -16.23 -8.80
N THR A 250 -4.81 -16.35 -9.13
CA THR A 250 -3.81 -15.29 -8.95
C THR A 250 -2.82 -15.27 -10.12
N ARG A 251 -1.93 -14.29 -10.09
CA ARG A 251 -0.74 -14.17 -10.93
C ARG A 251 0.35 -15.18 -10.53
N ALA A 252 1.37 -15.32 -11.36
CA ALA A 252 2.59 -16.02 -10.96
C ALA A 252 3.26 -15.27 -9.80
N VAL A 253 3.61 -15.99 -8.73
CA VAL A 253 4.23 -15.39 -7.54
C VAL A 253 5.73 -15.22 -7.80
N ASP A 254 6.18 -13.97 -7.81
CA ASP A 254 7.59 -13.61 -7.76
C ASP A 254 7.84 -12.83 -6.45
N PRO A 255 8.57 -13.39 -5.48
CA PRO A 255 8.84 -12.75 -4.19
C PRO A 255 9.77 -11.54 -4.29
N SER A 256 10.46 -11.34 -5.42
CA SER A 256 11.35 -10.20 -5.64
C SER A 256 10.62 -8.92 -6.05
N LEU A 257 9.35 -9.03 -6.50
CA LEU A 257 8.58 -7.90 -6.97
C LEU A 257 7.74 -7.30 -5.83
N PRO A 258 7.81 -5.97 -5.59
CA PRO A 258 6.99 -5.33 -4.57
C PRO A 258 5.54 -5.24 -5.04
N ILE A 259 4.71 -6.13 -4.51
CA ILE A 259 3.30 -6.28 -4.86
C ILE A 259 2.47 -5.29 -4.04
N LEU A 260 1.59 -4.55 -4.70
CA LEU A 260 0.59 -3.72 -4.02
C LEU A 260 -0.73 -4.48 -3.89
N GLU A 261 -1.29 -4.92 -5.02
CA GLU A 261 -2.51 -5.72 -5.08
C GLU A 261 -2.23 -7.01 -5.88
N PRO A 262 -2.28 -8.20 -5.25
CA PRO A 262 -2.00 -9.46 -5.94
C PRO A 262 -3.05 -9.83 -6.98
N LEU A 263 -4.29 -9.31 -6.84
CA LEU A 263 -5.41 -9.58 -7.72
C LEU A 263 -6.16 -8.29 -8.06
N PRO A 264 -5.57 -7.41 -8.90
CA PRO A 264 -6.23 -6.21 -9.35
C PRO A 264 -7.53 -6.56 -10.10
N ILE A 265 -8.50 -5.66 -10.02
CA ILE A 265 -9.69 -5.69 -10.87
C ILE A 265 -9.51 -4.63 -11.94
N THR A 266 -9.75 -4.94 -13.22
CA THR A 266 -9.68 -3.96 -14.30
C THR A 266 -11.07 -3.64 -14.80
N TRP A 267 -11.44 -2.37 -14.72
CA TRP A 267 -12.67 -1.87 -15.34
C TRP A 267 -12.40 -1.53 -16.80
N ILE A 268 -13.22 -2.07 -17.70
CA ILE A 268 -13.22 -1.67 -19.12
C ILE A 268 -14.51 -0.92 -19.39
N VAL A 269 -14.39 0.38 -19.67
CA VAL A 269 -15.53 1.28 -19.84
C VAL A 269 -15.35 2.17 -21.07
N PRO A 270 -16.44 2.63 -21.70
CA PRO A 270 -16.33 3.55 -22.83
C PRO A 270 -15.82 4.92 -22.38
N ALA A 271 -15.12 5.65 -23.24
CA ALA A 271 -14.68 7.03 -22.95
C ALA A 271 -15.82 7.96 -22.54
N ALA A 272 -17.02 7.73 -23.08
CA ALA A 272 -18.24 8.48 -22.76
C ALA A 272 -18.67 8.34 -21.28
N ALA A 273 -18.20 7.34 -20.53
CA ALA A 273 -18.48 7.21 -19.10
C ALA A 273 -17.98 8.42 -18.29
N PHE A 274 -16.95 9.13 -18.78
CA PHE A 274 -16.37 10.32 -18.14
C PHE A 274 -16.97 11.64 -18.60
N ASP A 275 -18.02 11.60 -19.44
CA ASP A 275 -18.79 12.79 -19.80
C ASP A 275 -19.69 13.27 -18.65
N ASP A 276 -20.03 12.38 -17.72
CA ASP A 276 -20.81 12.69 -16.52
C ASP A 276 -20.09 13.73 -15.62
N SER A 277 -20.81 14.79 -15.26
CA SER A 277 -20.36 15.82 -14.33
C SER A 277 -20.14 15.33 -12.89
N GLY A 278 -20.64 14.16 -12.53
CA GLY A 278 -20.41 13.53 -11.24
C GLY A 278 -18.98 13.06 -11.02
N TRP A 279 -18.18 12.88 -12.09
CA TRP A 279 -16.77 12.56 -11.94
C TRP A 279 -15.94 13.78 -11.49
N PRO A 280 -15.06 13.62 -10.49
CA PRO A 280 -14.15 14.68 -10.07
C PRO A 280 -13.06 14.94 -11.11
N GLY A 281 -12.39 16.09 -11.04
CA GLY A 281 -11.19 16.39 -11.84
C GLY A 281 -11.38 17.46 -12.92
N ALA A 282 -12.59 17.72 -13.39
CA ALA A 282 -12.87 18.82 -14.31
C ALA A 282 -13.08 20.14 -13.58
N ALA A 283 -12.40 21.21 -14.01
CA ALA A 283 -12.66 22.57 -13.54
C ALA A 283 -13.78 23.24 -14.35
N ALA A 284 -14.44 24.23 -13.75
CA ALA A 284 -15.47 25.01 -14.43
C ALA A 284 -14.89 25.72 -15.67
N GLY A 285 -15.60 25.66 -16.80
CA GLY A 285 -15.21 26.31 -18.05
C GLY A 285 -14.19 25.54 -18.92
N MET A 286 -13.78 24.32 -18.53
CA MET A 286 -12.99 23.45 -19.40
C MET A 286 -13.80 23.01 -20.63
N ALA A 287 -13.13 22.92 -21.78
CA ALA A 287 -13.71 22.30 -22.98
C ALA A 287 -14.02 20.81 -22.72
N ALA A 288 -15.05 20.26 -23.38
CA ALA A 288 -15.56 18.92 -23.09
C ALA A 288 -14.47 17.82 -23.13
N ASP A 289 -13.58 17.83 -24.13
CA ASP A 289 -12.51 16.83 -24.25
C ASP A 289 -11.43 16.96 -23.17
N ALA A 290 -11.11 18.19 -22.78
CA ALA A 290 -10.18 18.46 -21.69
C ALA A 290 -10.79 18.05 -20.33
N ALA A 291 -12.07 18.33 -20.13
CA ALA A 291 -12.81 17.90 -18.94
C ALA A 291 -12.88 16.37 -18.82
N ARG A 292 -13.15 15.67 -19.94
CA ARG A 292 -13.15 14.19 -19.99
C ARG A 292 -11.79 13.62 -19.62
N THR A 293 -10.73 14.14 -20.22
CA THR A 293 -9.35 13.70 -19.92
C THR A 293 -9.01 13.95 -18.44
N ALA A 294 -9.33 15.13 -17.91
CA ALA A 294 -9.06 15.46 -16.51
C ALA A 294 -9.83 14.54 -15.53
N ARG A 295 -11.08 14.21 -15.85
CA ARG A 295 -11.90 13.26 -15.08
C ARG A 295 -11.35 11.84 -15.14
N ARG A 296 -10.95 11.37 -16.32
CA ARG A 296 -10.27 10.07 -16.50
C ARG A 296 -9.03 9.99 -15.62
N THR A 297 -8.16 11.00 -15.66
CA THR A 297 -6.92 11.02 -14.87
C THR A 297 -7.20 11.04 -13.37
N ALA A 298 -8.16 11.84 -12.91
CA ALA A 298 -8.53 11.89 -11.50
C ALA A 298 -9.15 10.56 -11.02
N ALA A 299 -10.05 9.98 -11.82
CA ALA A 299 -10.63 8.66 -11.55
C ALA A 299 -9.57 7.57 -11.51
N ALA A 300 -8.63 7.58 -12.45
CA ALA A 300 -7.54 6.63 -12.52
C ALA A 300 -6.69 6.62 -11.24
N GLY A 301 -6.27 7.81 -10.78
CA GLY A 301 -5.47 7.94 -9.56
C GLY A 301 -6.21 7.42 -8.31
N TRP A 302 -7.50 7.69 -8.20
CA TRP A 302 -8.32 7.19 -7.07
C TRP A 302 -8.58 5.68 -7.15
N LEU A 303 -8.85 5.14 -8.34
CA LEU A 303 -9.13 3.70 -8.54
C LEU A 303 -7.91 2.83 -8.24
N VAL A 304 -6.70 3.30 -8.56
CA VAL A 304 -5.44 2.59 -8.22
C VAL A 304 -5.36 2.31 -6.71
N LEU A 305 -5.74 3.27 -5.87
CA LEU A 305 -5.78 3.11 -4.41
C LEU A 305 -6.80 2.06 -3.93
N GLN A 306 -7.78 1.72 -4.77
CA GLN A 306 -8.77 0.68 -4.49
C GLN A 306 -8.37 -0.69 -5.05
N GLY A 307 -7.17 -0.82 -5.64
CA GLY A 307 -6.77 -2.03 -6.35
C GLY A 307 -7.51 -2.22 -7.67
N ILE A 308 -7.90 -1.11 -8.32
CA ILE A 308 -8.66 -1.11 -9.57
C ILE A 308 -7.88 -0.41 -10.70
N GLY A 309 -7.57 -1.17 -11.74
CA GLY A 309 -7.07 -0.64 -13.01
C GLY A 309 -8.22 -0.17 -13.90
N LEU A 310 -7.95 0.76 -14.80
CA LEU A 310 -8.95 1.29 -15.73
C LEU A 310 -8.43 1.16 -17.16
N ALA A 311 -9.27 0.62 -18.04
CA ALA A 311 -9.09 0.63 -19.48
C ALA A 311 -10.25 1.37 -20.12
N VAL A 312 -9.93 2.34 -20.98
CA VAL A 312 -10.92 3.18 -21.65
C VAL A 312 -10.87 2.90 -23.14
N VAL A 313 -12.02 2.54 -23.72
CA VAL A 313 -12.15 2.12 -25.12
C VAL A 313 -13.14 2.99 -25.88
#